data_AF-A0A0K1P0G7-F1
#
_entry.id   AF-A0A0K1P0G7-F1
#
_cell.length_a   1.000
_cell.length_b   1.000
_cell.length_c   1.000
_cell.angle_alpha   90.00
_cell.angle_beta   90.00
_cell.angle_gamma   90.00
#
_symmetry.space_group_name_H-M   'P 1'
#
loop_
_entity.id
_entity.type
_entity.pdbx_description
1 polymer ?
#
loop_
_entity_poly.entity_id
_entity_poly.type
_entity_poly.pdbx_seq_one_letter_code
_entity_poly.pdbx_strand_id
1 'polypeptide(L)'
;QTISIARAGITTVLNSRTSVLAAANPPSGRYDDLETAQDNIDLQTTILSRFDLIFIVKDVRLYDQDKLIASHIIKVHANAGAVSKDTDATDRENWLKRYIEYCRGHYKPRLSDAAAKMLQNNYVRIRQQMRQQANESGDSPAIPITVRQLEAIIRLSESIAKMRLSSIATEEHVTEALRLFNVSTMDAARSGIAEQISLTPEMRQVETQIKRRMGIGI
;
A
#
# COMPACT_ATOMS: atom_id res chain seq x y z
N GLN A 1 11.49 15.42 11.34
CA GLN A 1 12.03 14.06 11.51
C GLN A 1 13.46 14.21 11.98
N THR A 2 13.69 14.00 13.27
CA THR A 2 14.97 14.19 13.96
C THR A 2 15.13 13.14 15.04
N ILE A 3 16.36 12.74 15.33
CA ILE A 3 16.70 11.83 16.42
C ILE A 3 17.43 12.66 17.49
N SER A 4 16.91 12.66 18.71
CA SER A 4 17.58 13.24 19.86
C SER A 4 18.41 12.18 20.56
N ILE A 5 19.70 12.44 20.74
CA ILE A 5 20.61 11.55 21.44
C ILE A 5 21.13 12.29 22.68
N ALA A 6 20.95 11.67 23.85
CA ALA A 6 21.55 12.10 25.11
C ALA A 6 22.43 10.95 25.62
N ARG A 7 23.73 11.01 25.33
CA ARG A 7 24.69 9.96 25.73
C ARG A 7 26.06 10.57 25.99
N ALA A 8 26.76 10.06 27.01
CA ALA A 8 28.12 10.50 27.38
C ALA A 8 28.24 12.03 27.59
N GLY A 9 27.24 12.65 28.23
CA GLY A 9 27.23 14.09 28.49
C GLY A 9 26.93 14.98 27.27
N ILE A 10 26.73 14.39 26.09
CA ILE A 10 26.35 15.12 24.86
C ILE A 10 24.87 14.94 24.63
N THR A 11 24.15 16.07 24.59
CA THR A 11 22.76 16.14 24.14
C THR A 11 22.72 16.83 22.79
N THR A 12 22.38 16.09 21.73
CA THR A 12 22.33 16.63 20.37
C THR A 12 21.10 16.12 19.61
N VAL A 13 20.68 16.88 18.60
CA VAL A 13 19.55 16.55 17.73
C VAL A 13 20.05 16.42 16.31
N LEU A 14 19.94 15.23 15.73
CA LEU A 14 20.38 14.93 14.37
C LEU A 14 19.20 14.86 13.41
N ASN A 15 19.40 15.32 12.17
CA ASN A 15 18.41 15.21 11.11
C ASN A 15 18.33 13.75 10.62
N SER A 16 17.11 13.21 10.53
CA SER A 16 16.85 11.82 10.12
C SER A 16 15.82 11.73 8.99
N ARG A 17 15.73 12.78 8.16
CA ARG A 17 14.84 12.82 6.99
C ARG A 17 15.30 11.79 5.94
N THR A 18 14.73 10.59 6.00
CA THR A 18 14.93 9.52 5.02
C THR A 18 13.61 8.82 4.73
N SER A 19 13.49 8.27 3.53
CA SER A 19 12.42 7.31 3.22
C SER A 19 12.82 5.95 3.78
N VAL A 20 11.83 5.20 4.29
CA VAL A 20 12.03 3.85 4.80
C VAL A 20 11.30 2.88 3.87
N LEU A 21 12.03 1.88 3.38
CA LEU A 21 11.47 0.71 2.73
C LEU A 21 11.69 -0.47 3.67
N ALA A 22 10.63 -1.19 4.00
CA ALA A 22 10.67 -2.35 4.87
C ALA A 22 10.07 -3.56 4.15
N ALA A 23 10.68 -4.72 4.35
CA ALA A 23 10.14 -6.01 3.96
C ALA A 23 10.14 -6.89 5.22
N ALA A 24 9.03 -7.57 5.46
CA ALA A 24 8.84 -8.44 6.62
C ALA A 24 8.08 -9.70 6.18
N ASN A 25 8.38 -10.81 6.83
CA ASN A 25 7.64 -12.05 6.68
C ASN A 25 6.62 -12.17 7.81
N PRO A 26 5.45 -12.81 7.58
CA PRO A 26 4.51 -13.15 8.64
C PRO A 26 5.17 -14.03 9.72
N PRO A 27 4.75 -13.92 10.99
CA PRO A 27 5.34 -14.66 12.11
C PRO A 27 5.23 -16.19 11.96
N SER A 28 4.15 -16.67 11.36
CA SER A 28 3.91 -18.09 11.04
C SER A 28 4.65 -18.57 9.77
N GLY A 29 5.39 -17.69 9.09
CA GLY A 29 6.11 -17.97 7.84
C GLY A 29 5.23 -18.01 6.59
N ARG A 30 3.90 -17.98 6.73
CA ARG A 30 2.92 -17.85 5.64
C ARG A 30 1.84 -16.87 6.05
N TYR A 31 1.27 -16.17 5.09
CA TYR A 31 0.12 -15.32 5.36
C TYR A 31 -1.11 -16.21 5.61
N ASP A 32 -1.79 -16.03 6.74
CA ASP A 32 -3.03 -16.74 7.08
C ASP A 32 -4.23 -15.87 6.73
N ASP A 33 -5.10 -16.37 5.84
CA ASP A 33 -6.29 -15.66 5.38
C ASP A 33 -7.44 -15.69 6.38
N LEU A 34 -7.31 -16.41 7.51
CA LEU A 34 -8.29 -16.49 8.59
C LEU A 34 -7.99 -15.52 9.74
N GLU A 35 -6.77 -14.99 9.80
CA GLU A 35 -6.33 -14.03 10.82
C GLU A 35 -6.39 -12.60 10.28
N THR A 36 -6.56 -11.61 11.16
CA THR A 36 -6.56 -10.21 10.71
C THR A 36 -5.21 -9.83 10.10
N ALA A 37 -5.19 -8.80 9.25
CA ALA A 37 -3.94 -8.23 8.75
C ALA A 37 -3.01 -7.75 9.89
N GLN A 38 -3.56 -7.39 11.05
CA GLN A 38 -2.76 -6.97 12.21
C GLN A 38 -2.10 -8.16 12.91
N ASP A 39 -2.73 -9.33 12.94
CA ASP A 39 -2.13 -10.53 13.56
C ASP A 39 -1.10 -11.16 12.62
N ASN A 40 -1.37 -11.12 11.31
CA ASN A 40 -0.42 -11.54 10.27
C ASN A 40 0.84 -10.66 10.18
N ILE A 41 0.74 -9.39 10.56
CA ILE A 41 1.84 -8.44 10.53
C ILE A 41 2.22 -8.12 11.96
N ASP A 42 3.31 -8.69 12.47
CA ASP A 42 3.85 -8.48 13.83
C ASP A 42 4.36 -7.04 14.07
N LEU A 43 3.49 -6.04 13.86
CA LEU A 43 3.73 -4.62 14.00
C LEU A 43 2.51 -3.97 14.62
N GLN A 44 2.76 -3.07 15.56
CA GLN A 44 1.70 -2.26 16.16
C GLN A 44 1.02 -1.38 15.11
N THR A 45 -0.30 -1.21 15.24
CA THR A 45 -1.11 -0.29 14.42
C THR A 45 -0.55 1.14 14.38
N THR A 46 0.13 1.56 15.44
CA THR A 46 0.79 2.87 15.49
C THR A 46 1.93 2.98 14.48
N ILE A 47 2.69 1.90 14.24
CA ILE A 47 3.74 1.82 13.23
C ILE A 47 3.14 1.69 11.84
N LEU A 48 2.15 0.81 11.66
CA LEU A 48 1.44 0.64 10.38
C LEU A 48 0.85 1.97 9.88
N SER A 49 0.28 2.79 10.77
CA SER A 49 -0.24 4.11 10.43
C SER A 49 0.81 5.13 9.94
N ARG A 50 2.11 4.82 10.06
CA ARG A 50 3.22 5.67 9.59
C ARG A 50 3.74 5.28 8.22
N PHE A 51 3.34 4.11 7.71
CA PHE A 51 3.63 3.72 6.34
C PHE A 51 2.59 4.30 5.39
N ASP A 52 3.08 4.85 4.27
CA ASP A 52 2.25 5.48 3.25
C ASP A 52 1.57 4.45 2.34
N LEU A 53 2.25 3.33 2.10
CA LEU A 53 1.79 2.21 1.29
C LEU A 53 2.22 0.91 1.98
N ILE A 54 1.29 -0.04 2.07
CA ILE A 54 1.53 -1.38 2.59
C ILE A 54 1.09 -2.37 1.50
N PHE A 55 1.99 -3.24 1.07
CA PHE A 55 1.70 -4.27 0.08
C PHE A 55 1.78 -5.64 0.72
N ILE A 56 0.70 -6.41 0.64
CA ILE A 56 0.68 -7.81 1.03
C ILE A 56 0.89 -8.63 -0.23
N VAL A 57 1.97 -9.40 -0.26
CA VAL A 57 2.29 -10.29 -1.39
C VAL A 57 2.03 -11.72 -0.93
N LYS A 58 0.96 -12.33 -1.46
CA LYS A 58 0.59 -13.71 -1.17
C LYS A 58 1.16 -14.66 -2.23
N ASP A 59 1.65 -15.80 -1.80
CA ASP A 59 2.10 -16.90 -2.66
C ASP A 59 0.90 -17.77 -3.07
N VAL A 60 0.18 -17.36 -4.11
CA VAL A 60 -0.97 -18.10 -4.65
C VAL A 60 -0.49 -19.07 -5.73
N ARG A 61 -0.74 -20.37 -5.53
CA ARG A 61 -0.30 -21.42 -6.45
C ARG A 61 -1.21 -21.52 -7.67
N LEU A 62 -0.79 -20.90 -8.77
CA LEU A 62 -1.46 -20.95 -10.07
C LEU A 62 -0.53 -21.60 -11.09
N TYR A 63 -0.91 -22.76 -11.62
CA TYR A 63 -0.09 -23.54 -12.55
C TYR A 63 0.42 -22.72 -13.74
N ASP A 64 -0.44 -21.90 -14.37
CA ASP A 64 -0.06 -21.09 -15.52
C ASP A 64 0.93 -19.98 -15.16
N GLN A 65 0.76 -19.33 -14.00
CA GLN A 65 1.68 -18.29 -13.53
C GLN A 65 3.02 -18.90 -13.11
N ASP A 66 2.99 -20.00 -12.38
CA ASP A 66 4.19 -20.73 -11.95
C ASP A 66 5.02 -21.18 -13.15
N LYS A 67 4.35 -21.66 -14.21
CA LYS A 67 5.01 -22.04 -15.47
C LYS A 67 5.69 -20.85 -16.16
N LEU A 68 5.02 -19.70 -16.20
CA LEU A 68 5.59 -18.47 -16.76
C LEU A 68 6.82 -18.02 -15.96
N ILE A 69 6.71 -17.98 -14.64
CA ILE A 69 7.79 -17.60 -13.73
C ILE A 69 8.97 -18.56 -13.87
N ALA A 70 8.73 -19.88 -13.82
CA ALA A 70 9.76 -20.89 -13.99
C ALA A 70 10.46 -20.76 -15.35
N SER A 71 9.69 -20.55 -16.44
CA SER A 71 10.26 -20.35 -17.77
C SER A 71 11.18 -19.12 -17.84
N HIS A 72 10.82 -18.04 -17.14
CA HIS A 72 11.63 -16.83 -17.08
C HIS A 72 12.92 -17.06 -16.28
N ILE A 73 12.82 -17.68 -15.10
CA ILE A 73 13.97 -18.01 -14.24
C ILE A 73 14.97 -18.89 -15.01
N ILE A 74 14.49 -19.95 -15.69
CA ILE A 74 15.34 -20.83 -16.49
C ILE A 74 16.05 -20.06 -17.60
N LYS A 75 15.36 -19.15 -18.31
CA LYS A 75 15.98 -18.31 -19.34
C LYS A 75 17.07 -17.41 -18.77
N VAL A 76 16.84 -16.80 -17.61
CA VAL A 76 17.83 -15.94 -16.94
C VAL A 76 19.07 -16.76 -16.55
N HIS A 77 18.89 -17.94 -15.97
CA HIS A 77 20.03 -18.82 -15.59
C HIS A 77 20.74 -19.43 -16.79
N ALA A 78 20.02 -19.81 -17.86
CA ALA A 78 20.62 -20.32 -19.10
C ALA A 78 21.47 -19.25 -19.79
N ASN A 79 21.03 -17.99 -19.73
CA ASN A 79 21.78 -16.86 -20.28
C ASN A 79 22.85 -16.30 -19.33
N ALA A 80 22.88 -16.72 -18.05
CA ALA A 80 23.81 -16.19 -17.04
C ALA A 80 25.29 -16.42 -17.38
N GLY A 81 25.61 -17.45 -18.19
CA GLY A 81 26.96 -17.70 -18.71
C GLY A 81 27.29 -16.94 -20.00
N ALA A 82 26.30 -16.37 -20.68
CA ALA A 82 26.43 -15.65 -21.94
C ALA A 82 26.35 -14.12 -21.75
N VAL A 83 26.28 -13.63 -20.51
CA VAL A 83 26.19 -12.19 -20.20
C VAL A 83 27.57 -11.54 -20.39
N SER A 84 27.95 -11.29 -21.64
CA SER A 84 28.52 -9.99 -21.97
C SER A 84 27.58 -8.96 -21.35
N LYS A 85 28.06 -8.16 -20.38
CA LYS A 85 27.34 -7.03 -19.78
C LYS A 85 26.51 -6.37 -20.88
N ASP A 86 25.20 -6.55 -20.82
CA ASP A 86 24.29 -5.99 -21.80
C ASP A 86 24.37 -4.48 -21.60
N THR A 87 25.21 -3.81 -22.41
CA THR A 87 25.56 -2.40 -22.24
C THR A 87 24.29 -1.55 -22.17
N ASP A 88 23.28 -1.94 -22.95
CA ASP A 88 21.94 -1.34 -22.98
C ASP A 88 21.19 -1.46 -21.64
N ALA A 89 21.32 -2.57 -20.91
CA ALA A 89 20.71 -2.70 -19.57
C ALA A 89 21.38 -1.79 -18.53
N THR A 90 22.71 -1.68 -18.58
CA THR A 90 23.48 -0.82 -17.69
C THR A 90 23.23 0.66 -18.00
N ASP A 91 23.13 1.01 -19.27
CA ASP A 91 22.84 2.36 -19.74
C ASP A 91 21.41 2.80 -19.37
N ARG A 92 20.42 1.92 -19.50
CA ARG A 92 19.05 2.17 -19.01
C ARG A 92 19.01 2.41 -17.51
N GLU A 93 19.74 1.62 -16.72
CA GLU A 93 19.80 1.81 -15.26
C GLU A 93 20.41 3.17 -14.90
N ASN A 94 21.53 3.53 -15.55
CA ASN A 94 22.20 4.81 -15.36
C ASN A 94 21.31 5.99 -15.79
N TRP A 95 20.60 5.86 -16.91
CA TRP A 95 19.63 6.85 -17.36
C TRP A 95 18.51 7.04 -16.33
N LEU A 96 17.95 5.96 -15.79
CA LEU A 96 16.88 6.04 -14.80
C LEU A 96 17.35 6.72 -13.50
N LYS A 97 18.56 6.41 -13.03
CA LYS A 97 19.16 7.09 -11.86
C LYS A 97 19.27 8.60 -12.09
N ARG A 98 19.82 9.00 -13.25
CA ARG A 98 19.92 10.42 -13.65
C ARG A 98 18.56 11.08 -13.80
N TYR A 99 17.57 10.37 -14.33
CA TYR A 99 16.20 10.85 -14.47
C TYR A 99 15.58 11.13 -13.10
N ILE A 100 15.70 10.19 -12.15
CA ILE A 100 15.19 10.37 -10.79
C ILE A 100 15.89 11.55 -10.10
N GLU A 101 17.21 11.67 -10.24
CA GLU A 101 17.97 12.80 -9.69
C GLU A 101 17.51 14.15 -10.27
N TYR A 102 17.34 14.21 -11.59
CA TYR A 102 16.82 15.39 -12.29
C TYR A 102 15.43 15.78 -11.80
N CYS A 103 14.50 14.83 -11.73
CA CYS A 103 13.18 15.03 -11.17
C CYS A 103 13.28 15.56 -9.74
N ARG A 104 14.12 14.93 -8.89
CA ARG A 104 14.33 15.30 -7.48
C ARG A 104 14.80 16.73 -7.29
N GLY A 105 15.77 17.18 -8.09
CA GLY A 105 16.37 18.50 -8.01
C GLY A 105 15.51 19.63 -8.59
N HIS A 106 14.88 19.40 -9.75
CA HIS A 106 14.23 20.48 -10.51
C HIS A 106 12.75 20.67 -10.20
N TYR A 107 12.02 19.61 -9.82
CA TYR A 107 10.57 19.66 -9.65
C TYR A 107 10.17 19.55 -8.17
N LYS A 108 9.43 20.56 -7.71
CA LYS A 108 8.80 20.60 -6.38
C LYS A 108 7.31 20.86 -6.56
N PRO A 109 6.55 19.85 -7.03
CA PRO A 109 5.16 20.06 -7.39
C PRO A 109 4.32 20.51 -6.20
N ARG A 110 3.28 21.28 -6.51
CA ARG A 110 2.26 21.70 -5.55
C ARG A 110 0.88 21.26 -6.03
N LEU A 111 0.02 20.95 -5.07
CA LEU A 111 -1.35 20.57 -5.36
C LEU A 111 -2.13 21.74 -5.99
N SER A 112 -2.89 21.47 -7.06
CA SER A 112 -3.84 22.46 -7.57
C SER A 112 -5.06 22.58 -6.65
N ASP A 113 -5.75 23.72 -6.68
CA ASP A 113 -6.96 23.93 -5.87
C ASP A 113 -8.07 22.90 -6.18
N ALA A 114 -8.15 22.49 -7.45
CA ALA A 114 -9.12 21.50 -7.90
C ALA A 114 -8.78 20.10 -7.34
N ALA A 115 -7.51 19.71 -7.39
CA ALA A 115 -6.99 18.50 -6.76
C ALA A 115 -7.16 18.51 -5.23
N ALA A 116 -6.99 19.66 -4.58
CA ALA A 116 -7.19 19.83 -3.13
C ALA A 116 -8.65 19.55 -2.72
N LYS A 117 -9.61 20.12 -3.47
CA LYS A 117 -11.04 19.88 -3.26
C LYS A 117 -11.39 18.40 -3.48
N MET A 118 -10.84 17.79 -4.54
CA MET A 118 -11.04 16.37 -4.82
C MET A 118 -10.54 15.48 -3.68
N LEU A 119 -9.35 15.75 -3.14
CA LEU A 119 -8.80 15.00 -2.00
C LEU A 119 -9.65 15.14 -0.75
N GLN A 120 -10.10 16.35 -0.43
CA GLN A 120 -10.94 16.62 0.73
C GLN A 120 -12.24 15.80 0.67
N ASN A 121 -12.93 15.84 -0.49
CA ASN A 121 -14.18 15.12 -0.69
C ASN A 121 -13.99 13.60 -0.59
N ASN A 122 -12.94 13.06 -1.21
CA ASN A 122 -12.65 11.63 -1.16
C ASN A 122 -12.24 11.17 0.24
N TYR A 123 -11.45 11.96 0.97
CA TYR A 123 -11.05 11.64 2.34
C TYR A 123 -12.25 11.55 3.29
N VAL A 124 -13.16 12.52 3.23
CA VAL A 124 -14.40 12.51 4.04
C VAL A 124 -15.26 11.31 3.69
N ARG A 125 -15.43 11.01 2.40
CA ARG A 125 -16.19 9.85 1.91
C ARG A 125 -15.61 8.54 2.44
N ILE A 126 -14.31 8.34 2.31
CA ILE A 126 -13.61 7.13 2.79
C ILE A 126 -13.80 6.97 4.31
N ARG A 127 -13.66 8.06 5.08
CA ARG A 127 -13.84 8.03 6.53
C ARG A 127 -15.28 7.73 6.95
N GLN A 128 -16.26 8.25 6.22
CA GLN A 128 -17.68 7.99 6.47
C GLN A 128 -18.01 6.52 6.19
N GLN A 129 -17.53 5.98 5.07
CA GLN A 129 -17.75 4.58 4.70
C GLN A 129 -17.18 3.61 5.74
N MET A 130 -15.96 3.84 6.24
CA MET A 130 -15.37 2.97 7.25
C MET A 130 -16.10 3.05 8.61
N ARG A 131 -16.65 4.21 8.97
CA ARG A 131 -17.48 4.35 10.18
C ARG A 131 -18.80 3.59 10.07
N GLN A 132 -19.42 3.61 8.90
CA GLN A 132 -20.63 2.83 8.64
C GLN A 132 -20.34 1.34 8.75
N GLN A 133 -19.25 0.88 8.13
CA GLN A 133 -18.82 -0.52 8.20
C GLN A 133 -18.50 -0.96 9.63
N ALA A 134 -17.79 -0.14 10.42
CA ALA A 134 -17.50 -0.46 11.82
C ALA A 134 -18.77 -0.57 12.68
N ASN A 135 -19.78 0.27 12.41
CA ASN A 135 -21.06 0.21 13.13
C ASN A 135 -21.91 -1.00 12.73
N GLU A 136 -21.83 -1.44 11.47
CA GLU A 136 -22.59 -2.57 10.94
C GLU A 136 -21.96 -3.92 11.29
N SER A 137 -20.64 -4.02 11.22
CA SER A 137 -19.89 -5.26 11.45
C SER A 137 -19.43 -5.44 12.89
N GLY A 138 -19.42 -4.38 13.72
CA GLY A 138 -18.88 -4.41 15.08
C GLY A 138 -17.36 -4.52 15.17
N ASP A 139 -16.69 -4.90 14.07
CA ASP A 139 -15.24 -5.00 13.98
C ASP A 139 -14.59 -3.65 13.65
N SER A 140 -13.55 -3.34 14.42
CA SER A 140 -12.68 -2.20 14.13
C SER A 140 -11.75 -2.54 12.97
N PRO A 141 -11.56 -1.63 11.99
CA PRO A 141 -10.65 -1.89 10.88
C PRO A 141 -9.21 -2.06 11.39
N ALA A 142 -8.49 -3.05 10.87
CA ALA A 142 -7.10 -3.36 11.24
C ALA A 142 -6.16 -2.15 11.08
N ILE A 143 -6.45 -1.25 10.13
CA ILE A 143 -5.66 -0.03 9.88
C ILE A 143 -6.58 1.20 9.97
N PRO A 144 -6.41 2.07 10.99
CA PRO A 144 -7.24 3.26 11.13
C PRO A 144 -6.87 4.33 10.09
N ILE A 145 -7.90 4.93 9.47
CA ILE A 145 -7.72 6.03 8.51
C ILE A 145 -7.50 7.34 9.28
N THR A 146 -6.24 7.75 9.34
CA THR A 146 -5.79 8.96 10.06
C THR A 146 -5.43 10.09 9.10
N VAL A 147 -5.15 11.27 9.64
CA VAL A 147 -4.62 12.41 8.86
C VAL A 147 -3.30 12.06 8.17
N ARG A 148 -2.52 11.12 8.73
CA ARG A 148 -1.28 10.64 8.11
C ARG A 148 -1.51 10.00 6.74
N GLN A 149 -2.65 9.32 6.57
CA GLN A 149 -3.00 8.70 5.30
C GLN A 149 -3.41 9.76 4.25
N LEU A 150 -4.03 10.86 4.68
CA LEU A 150 -4.25 11.99 3.79
C LEU A 150 -2.93 12.63 3.36
N GLU A 151 -1.99 12.84 4.30
CA GLU A 151 -0.65 13.32 3.96
C GLU A 151 0.11 12.37 3.04
N ALA A 152 -0.06 11.05 3.22
CA ALA A 152 0.53 10.04 2.35
C ALA A 152 0.01 10.16 0.92
N ILE A 153 -1.32 10.29 0.74
CA ILE A 153 -1.92 10.50 -0.58
C ILE A 153 -1.40 11.79 -1.23
N ILE A 154 -1.28 12.89 -0.47
CA ILE A 154 -0.68 14.13 -0.98
C ILE A 154 0.76 13.90 -1.47
N ARG A 155 1.60 13.24 -0.65
CA ARG A 155 2.99 12.89 -1.01
C ARG A 155 3.06 12.02 -2.27
N LEU A 156 2.13 11.08 -2.42
CA LEU A 156 2.04 10.22 -3.60
C LEU A 156 1.63 11.01 -4.85
N SER A 157 0.61 11.86 -4.75
CA SER A 157 0.18 12.72 -5.87
C SER A 157 1.28 13.67 -6.32
N GLU A 158 1.99 14.30 -5.38
CA GLU A 158 3.17 15.12 -5.67
C GLU A 158 4.29 14.29 -6.31
N SER A 159 4.53 13.07 -5.83
CA SER A 159 5.56 12.17 -6.39
C SER A 159 5.23 11.73 -7.82
N ILE A 160 3.97 11.42 -8.12
CA ILE A 160 3.52 11.07 -9.48
C ILE A 160 3.66 12.27 -10.42
N ALA A 161 3.23 13.46 -9.98
CA ALA A 161 3.39 14.69 -10.75
C ALA A 161 4.88 14.96 -11.05
N LYS A 162 5.73 14.71 -10.05
CA LYS A 162 7.18 14.83 -10.15
C LYS A 162 7.80 13.85 -11.16
N MET A 163 7.32 12.61 -11.19
CA MET A 163 7.75 11.60 -12.16
C MET A 163 7.33 11.95 -13.60
N ARG A 164 6.22 12.70 -13.76
CA ARG A 164 5.74 13.23 -15.04
C ARG A 164 6.34 14.59 -15.41
N LEU A 165 7.34 15.07 -14.67
CA LEU A 165 7.97 16.38 -14.88
C LEU A 165 6.97 17.56 -14.81
N SER A 166 5.89 17.40 -14.04
CA SER A 166 4.92 18.47 -13.80
C SER A 166 5.26 19.24 -12.53
N SER A 167 5.16 20.56 -12.59
CA SER A 167 5.26 21.46 -11.42
C SER A 167 3.95 21.57 -10.64
N ILE A 168 2.85 21.04 -11.17
CA ILE A 168 1.51 21.10 -10.55
C ILE A 168 0.92 19.69 -10.48
N ALA A 169 0.47 19.30 -9.29
CA ALA A 169 -0.26 18.07 -9.07
C ALA A 169 -1.76 18.29 -9.34
N THR A 170 -2.24 17.74 -10.47
CA THR A 170 -3.63 17.80 -10.93
C THR A 170 -4.48 16.66 -10.36
N GLU A 171 -5.78 16.70 -10.64
CA GLU A 171 -6.76 15.68 -10.25
C GLU A 171 -6.43 14.28 -10.77
N GLU A 172 -5.78 14.18 -11.93
CA GLU A 172 -5.31 12.90 -12.47
C GLU A 172 -4.28 12.23 -11.55
N HIS A 173 -3.33 13.01 -11.02
CA HIS A 173 -2.32 12.49 -10.10
C HIS A 173 -2.94 12.08 -8.76
N VAL A 174 -3.98 12.79 -8.32
CA VAL A 174 -4.78 12.42 -7.15
C VAL A 174 -5.53 11.11 -7.37
N THR A 175 -6.17 10.96 -8.52
CA THR A 175 -6.90 9.74 -8.89
C THR A 175 -5.98 8.54 -8.88
N GLU A 176 -4.78 8.67 -9.46
CA GLU A 176 -3.79 7.60 -9.49
C GLU A 176 -3.22 7.30 -8.10
N ALA A 177 -2.96 8.32 -7.28
CA ALA A 177 -2.53 8.13 -5.90
C ALA A 177 -3.60 7.39 -5.05
N LEU A 178 -4.88 7.74 -5.22
CA LEU A 178 -5.99 7.05 -4.58
C LEU A 178 -6.12 5.60 -5.05
N ARG A 179 -5.93 5.34 -6.36
CA ARG A 179 -5.91 3.98 -6.92
C ARG A 179 -4.82 3.14 -6.25
N LEU A 180 -3.59 3.68 -6.15
CA LEU A 180 -2.48 3.00 -5.47
C LEU A 180 -2.76 2.78 -3.99
N PHE A 181 -3.31 3.78 -3.29
CA PHE A 181 -3.67 3.67 -1.89
C PHE A 181 -4.73 2.58 -1.64
N ASN A 182 -5.72 2.47 -2.52
CA ASN A 182 -6.77 1.46 -2.43
C ASN A 182 -6.22 0.05 -2.64
N VAL A 183 -5.37 -0.15 -3.66
CA VAL A 183 -4.79 -1.46 -3.99
C VAL A 183 -3.72 -1.91 -2.98
N SER A 184 -3.10 -0.96 -2.27
CA SER A 184 -2.10 -1.27 -1.25
C SER A 184 -2.74 -1.38 0.13
N THR A 185 -3.01 -0.22 0.75
CA THR A 185 -3.31 -0.10 2.17
C THR A 185 -4.74 -0.50 2.48
N MET A 186 -5.71 -0.19 1.61
CA MET A 186 -7.09 -0.63 1.84
C MET A 186 -7.28 -2.13 1.59
N ASP A 187 -6.61 -2.67 0.59
CA ASP A 187 -6.60 -4.11 0.33
C ASP A 187 -5.89 -4.87 1.46
N ALA A 188 -4.76 -4.35 1.93
CA ALA A 188 -4.07 -4.86 3.10
C ALA A 188 -4.95 -4.82 4.36
N ALA A 189 -5.69 -3.72 4.59
CA ALA A 189 -6.60 -3.60 5.72
C ALA A 189 -7.80 -4.56 5.67
N ARG A 190 -8.16 -5.05 4.47
CA ARG A 190 -9.27 -6.00 4.25
C ARG A 190 -8.80 -7.45 4.23
N SER A 191 -7.55 -7.69 3.84
CA SER A 191 -6.93 -9.01 3.80
C SER A 191 -6.92 -9.64 5.19
N GLY A 192 -7.51 -10.84 5.32
CA GLY A 192 -7.50 -11.62 6.57
C GLY A 192 -8.88 -11.96 7.17
N ILE A 193 -9.91 -11.14 6.94
CA ILE A 193 -11.30 -11.50 7.34
C ILE A 193 -12.30 -11.20 6.21
N ALA A 194 -12.05 -10.17 5.39
CA ALA A 194 -13.02 -9.74 4.39
C ALA A 194 -12.97 -10.52 3.07
N GLU A 195 -11.89 -11.24 2.74
CA GLU A 195 -11.85 -12.05 1.51
C GLU A 195 -12.81 -13.25 1.59
N GLN A 196 -13.08 -13.77 2.79
CA GLN A 196 -14.10 -14.81 2.98
C GLN A 196 -15.54 -14.26 2.96
N ILE A 197 -15.71 -12.93 3.00
CA ILE A 197 -16.99 -12.23 2.80
C ILE A 197 -17.07 -11.61 1.39
N SER A 198 -16.25 -12.05 0.44
CA SER A 198 -16.74 -12.15 -0.95
C SER A 198 -17.73 -13.32 -1.00
N LEU A 199 -18.88 -13.13 -0.33
CA LEU A 199 -20.04 -13.97 -0.51
C LEU A 199 -20.30 -14.01 -2.01
N THR A 200 -20.16 -15.18 -2.61
CA THR A 200 -20.83 -15.45 -3.88
C THR A 200 -22.28 -15.00 -3.73
N PRO A 201 -22.91 -14.44 -4.78
CA PRO A 201 -24.30 -13.98 -4.70
C PRO A 201 -25.26 -15.08 -4.16
N GLU A 202 -24.89 -16.35 -4.33
CA GLU A 202 -25.55 -17.53 -3.78
C GLU A 202 -25.47 -17.61 -2.24
N MET A 203 -24.31 -17.33 -1.63
CA MET A 203 -24.16 -17.38 -0.17
C MET A 203 -24.95 -16.27 0.56
N ARG A 204 -25.11 -15.08 -0.06
CA ARG A 204 -26.01 -14.03 0.47
C ARG A 204 -27.47 -14.47 0.48
N GLN A 205 -27.89 -15.22 -0.54
CA GLN A 205 -29.25 -15.77 -0.59
C GLN A 205 -29.43 -16.82 0.51
N VAL A 206 -28.45 -17.69 0.71
CA VAL A 206 -28.47 -18.70 1.79
C VAL A 206 -28.49 -18.05 3.16
N GLU A 207 -27.69 -17.02 3.42
CA GLU A 207 -27.70 -16.29 4.71
C GLU A 207 -29.05 -15.60 4.97
N THR A 208 -29.66 -15.00 3.95
CA THR A 208 -31.00 -14.39 4.05
C THR A 208 -32.07 -15.45 4.32
N GLN A 209 -31.92 -16.65 3.75
CA GLN A 209 -32.86 -17.76 3.90
C GLN A 209 -32.71 -18.46 5.26
N ILE A 210 -31.49 -18.52 5.80
CA ILE A 210 -31.20 -19.00 7.16
C ILE A 210 -31.72 -18.00 8.19
N LYS A 211 -31.48 -16.69 8.04
CA LYS A 211 -32.03 -15.65 8.93
C LYS A 211 -33.56 -15.59 8.92
N ARG A 212 -34.22 -15.94 7.80
CA ARG A 212 -35.68 -16.09 7.73
C ARG A 212 -36.21 -17.34 8.43
N ARG A 213 -35.43 -18.43 8.50
CA ARG A 213 -35.83 -19.68 9.17
C ARG A 213 -35.49 -19.70 10.66
N MET A 214 -34.41 -19.02 11.05
CA MET A 214 -34.01 -18.80 12.43
C MET A 214 -34.78 -17.61 12.98
N GLY A 215 -36.08 -17.79 13.20
CA GLY A 215 -36.87 -16.84 13.97
C GLY A 215 -36.23 -16.68 15.36
N ILE A 216 -35.71 -15.48 15.64
CA ILE A 216 -35.31 -15.08 16.99
C ILE A 216 -36.62 -14.93 17.78
N GLY A 217 -37.08 -16.01 18.41
CA GLY A 217 -37.50 -15.97 19.81
C GLY A 217 -36.22 -16.20 20.61
N ILE A 218 -35.88 -15.37 21.58
CA ILE A 218 -36.63 -15.06 22.80
C ILE A 218 -36.66 -13.55 23.04
#